data_AF-A0A4R2R7K8-F1
#
_entry.id   AF-A0A4R2R7K8-F1
#
_cell.length_a   1.000
_cell.length_b   1.000
_cell.length_c   1.000
_cell.angle_alpha   90.00
_cell.angle_beta   90.00
_cell.angle_gamma   90.00
#
_symmetry.space_group_name_H-M   'P 1'
#
loop_
_entity.id
_entity.type
_entity.pdbx_description
1 polymer ?
#
loop_
_entity_poly.entity_id
_entity_poly.type
_entity_poly.pdbx_seq_one_letter_code
_entity_poly.pdbx_strand_id
1 'polypeptide(L)'
;MWARQAACSRWLVRNNGYAANAVDAFANHVVGDGIKPSSKVADAAKKEELQKLWLAWTDEADAEGLTDFFGLQRRAAREVFLAGEVFLRIRTRRAEDGLTVPMQLQMLPSEMLPQDLTRVLPGAGSIRQGIEFDGIGRRVAYHFLRRHPGDLTDPRLAGETVRVPASEVIHILDPVEAGQLRGVSRFAAAVVKLFTLDLYDDAELERKKTAAMFAMFITSPALETALDPAEDDLEVEPGQVVRLDPGEDVTTPSTPDSGSTYEPFQYRTLLQIGAALGVPYGYLTGDTAKGNFSNTRIALVDFRRRISAFQHSVMVYQLCRAVWTRWMDTAVVAGAIDLPGYATDRRAYLACDWLPTKWDWIDPAKDAAAEILQIEAGLKSRTQAIAERGYDPEQVDREIAAERKREAELGLDFRRPGSPAQAAGGGVGPDDAEDRRQDRQDGNDQDDDGEDREPRPAEDA
;
A
#
# COMPACT_ATOMS: atom_id res chain seq x y z
N MET A 1 -12.02 -8.78 24.04
CA MET A 1 -10.95 -7.77 23.96
C MET A 1 -10.72 -7.34 22.51
N TRP A 2 -10.53 -8.27 21.55
CA TRP A 2 -10.22 -7.95 20.15
C TRP A 2 -11.40 -7.38 19.33
N ALA A 3 -12.65 -7.84 19.56
CA ALA A 3 -13.81 -7.20 18.91
C ALA A 3 -13.97 -5.70 19.27
N ARG A 4 -13.68 -5.33 20.53
CA ARG A 4 -13.64 -3.91 20.95
C ARG A 4 -12.48 -3.15 20.30
N GLN A 5 -11.37 -3.82 20.05
CA GLN A 5 -10.20 -3.25 19.41
C GLN A 5 -10.43 -2.98 17.92
N ALA A 6 -11.11 -3.87 17.18
CA ALA A 6 -11.49 -3.63 15.79
C ALA A 6 -12.43 -2.41 15.69
N ALA A 7 -13.47 -2.35 16.53
CA ALA A 7 -14.37 -1.20 16.60
C ALA A 7 -13.64 0.12 16.94
N CYS A 8 -12.73 0.09 17.92
CA CYS A 8 -11.90 1.24 18.28
C CYS A 8 -10.98 1.68 17.13
N SER A 9 -10.35 0.72 16.43
CA SER A 9 -9.49 1.00 15.28
C SER A 9 -10.27 1.60 14.11
N ARG A 10 -11.48 1.09 13.84
CA ARG A 10 -12.40 1.67 12.84
C ARG A 10 -12.79 3.11 13.18
N TRP A 11 -13.09 3.39 14.44
CA TRP A 11 -13.39 4.75 14.89
C TRP A 11 -12.16 5.65 14.73
N LEU A 12 -10.98 5.19 15.14
CA LEU A 12 -9.74 5.97 15.05
C LEU A 12 -9.40 6.36 13.61
N VAL A 13 -9.48 5.41 12.68
CA VAL A 13 -9.22 5.64 11.25
C VAL A 13 -10.21 6.65 10.63
N ARG A 14 -11.44 6.75 11.15
CA ARG A 14 -12.43 7.72 10.65
C ARG A 14 -12.22 9.13 11.19
N ASN A 15 -11.54 9.29 12.32
CA ASN A 15 -11.44 10.57 13.03
C ASN A 15 -10.01 11.13 13.10
N ASN A 16 -8.97 10.30 12.90
CA ASN A 16 -7.58 10.71 12.99
C ASN A 16 -6.86 10.57 11.64
N GLY A 17 -6.36 11.69 11.11
CA GLY A 17 -5.72 11.75 9.79
C GLY A 17 -4.44 10.92 9.68
N TYR A 18 -3.64 10.83 10.73
CA TYR A 18 -2.43 9.98 10.75
C TYR A 18 -2.81 8.51 10.71
N ALA A 19 -3.87 8.11 11.43
CA ALA A 19 -4.38 6.74 11.39
C ALA A 19 -4.91 6.38 10.01
N ALA A 20 -5.70 7.24 9.38
CA ALA A 20 -6.20 7.04 8.02
C ALA A 20 -5.05 6.88 7.01
N ASN A 21 -4.10 7.81 7.04
CA ASN A 21 -2.98 7.82 6.12
C ASN A 21 -2.05 6.61 6.30
N ALA A 22 -1.87 6.11 7.54
CA ALA A 22 -1.10 4.89 7.77
C ALA A 22 -1.73 3.66 7.08
N VAL A 23 -3.05 3.51 7.13
CA VAL A 23 -3.77 2.41 6.47
C VAL A 23 -3.67 2.54 4.95
N ASP A 24 -3.85 3.75 4.42
CA ASP A 24 -3.74 4.03 3.00
C ASP A 24 -2.33 3.77 2.47
N ALA A 25 -1.30 4.30 3.14
CA ALA A 25 0.09 4.07 2.80
C ALA A 25 0.40 2.56 2.78
N PHE A 26 0.03 1.83 3.83
CA PHE A 26 0.24 0.39 3.87
C PHE A 26 -0.46 -0.34 2.72
N ALA A 27 -1.76 -0.11 2.51
CA ALA A 27 -2.52 -0.81 1.48
C ALA A 27 -2.05 -0.48 0.06
N ASN A 28 -1.68 0.78 -0.20
CA ASN A 28 -1.14 1.21 -1.49
C ASN A 28 0.20 0.57 -1.79
N HIS A 29 1.06 0.41 -0.78
CA HIS A 29 2.35 -0.24 -0.96
C HIS A 29 2.25 -1.77 -1.05
N VAL A 30 1.32 -2.40 -0.32
CA VAL A 30 1.10 -3.85 -0.39
C VAL A 30 0.44 -4.26 -1.71
N VAL A 31 -0.56 -3.53 -2.18
CA VAL A 31 -1.34 -3.96 -3.36
C VAL A 31 -1.04 -3.11 -4.57
N GLY A 32 -1.04 -1.78 -4.41
CA GLY A 32 -0.89 -0.83 -5.51
C GLY A 32 -2.00 -1.01 -6.55
N ASP A 33 -1.58 -1.27 -7.78
CA ASP A 33 -2.44 -1.56 -8.94
C ASP A 33 -2.87 -3.03 -9.01
N GLY A 34 -2.59 -3.81 -7.95
CA GLY A 34 -2.92 -5.22 -7.84
C GLY A 34 -1.73 -6.16 -7.96
N ILE A 35 -1.87 -7.34 -7.37
CA ILE A 35 -0.95 -8.46 -7.49
C ILE A 35 -1.49 -9.40 -8.55
N LYS A 36 -0.75 -9.56 -9.64
CA LYS A 36 -1.22 -10.25 -10.85
C LYS A 36 -0.58 -11.64 -10.96
N PRO A 37 -1.33 -12.68 -11.36
CA PRO A 37 -0.73 -13.95 -11.73
C PRO A 37 -0.12 -13.85 -13.14
N SER A 38 1.05 -14.44 -13.33
CA SER A 38 1.60 -14.79 -14.65
C SER A 38 1.70 -16.32 -14.73
N SER A 39 0.88 -16.91 -15.60
CA SER A 39 0.77 -18.36 -15.74
C SER A 39 2.03 -18.97 -16.36
N LYS A 40 2.44 -20.15 -15.86
CA LYS A 40 3.55 -20.95 -16.41
C LYS A 40 3.11 -22.02 -17.41
N VAL A 41 1.89 -21.92 -17.93
CA VAL A 41 1.43 -22.80 -19.00
C VAL A 41 2.35 -22.64 -20.21
N ALA A 42 2.89 -23.76 -20.71
CA ALA A 42 3.90 -23.78 -21.77
C ALA A 42 3.35 -23.36 -23.14
N ASP A 43 2.06 -23.61 -23.39
CA ASP A 43 1.39 -23.19 -24.62
C ASP A 43 1.09 -21.67 -24.56
N ALA A 44 1.76 -20.91 -25.42
CA ALA A 44 1.65 -19.46 -25.48
C ALA A 44 0.24 -18.97 -25.87
N ALA A 45 -0.47 -19.68 -26.75
CA ALA A 45 -1.81 -19.32 -27.15
C ALA A 45 -2.80 -19.54 -26.01
N LYS A 46 -2.67 -20.66 -25.30
CA LYS A 46 -3.47 -20.94 -24.10
C LYS A 46 -3.15 -20.02 -22.94
N LYS A 47 -1.89 -19.65 -22.76
CA LYS A 47 -1.47 -18.64 -21.77
C LYS A 47 -2.14 -17.28 -22.05
N GLU A 48 -2.23 -16.87 -23.32
CA GLU A 48 -2.88 -15.62 -23.70
C GLU A 48 -4.40 -15.67 -23.53
N GLU A 49 -5.05 -16.76 -23.95
CA GLU A 49 -6.48 -17.02 -23.72
C GLU A 49 -6.82 -16.95 -22.22
N LEU A 50 -6.01 -17.62 -21.40
CA LEU A 50 -6.15 -17.63 -19.95
C LEU A 50 -5.99 -16.23 -19.34
N GLN A 51 -5.00 -15.46 -19.78
CA GLN A 51 -4.78 -14.11 -19.28
C GLN A 51 -5.93 -13.17 -19.63
N LYS A 52 -6.46 -13.26 -20.85
CA LYS A 52 -7.66 -12.49 -21.26
C LYS A 52 -8.87 -12.86 -20.42
N LEU A 53 -9.09 -14.15 -20.19
CA LEU A 53 -10.19 -14.65 -19.36
C LEU A 53 -10.06 -14.17 -17.91
N TRP A 54 -8.84 -14.20 -17.35
CA TRP A 54 -8.56 -13.71 -16.01
C TRP A 54 -8.88 -12.22 -15.87
N LEU A 55 -8.42 -11.39 -16.81
CA LEU A 55 -8.68 -9.94 -16.81
C LEU A 55 -10.16 -9.60 -17.03
N ALA A 56 -10.89 -10.37 -17.84
CA ALA A 56 -12.34 -10.18 -17.97
C ALA A 56 -13.06 -10.49 -16.65
N TRP A 57 -12.66 -11.57 -15.97
CA TRP A 57 -13.25 -11.94 -14.69
C TRP A 57 -12.91 -10.99 -13.54
N THR A 58 -11.74 -10.33 -13.56
CA THR A 58 -11.34 -9.46 -12.45
C THR A 58 -12.35 -8.34 -12.18
N ASP A 59 -13.00 -7.82 -13.22
CA ASP A 59 -14.01 -6.75 -13.10
C ASP A 59 -15.33 -7.26 -12.50
N GLU A 60 -15.58 -8.57 -12.59
CA GLU A 60 -16.79 -9.24 -12.11
C GLU A 60 -16.60 -9.91 -10.73
N ALA A 61 -15.38 -9.87 -10.20
CA ALA A 61 -14.97 -10.67 -9.05
C ALA A 61 -15.70 -10.29 -7.75
N ASP A 62 -16.10 -9.03 -7.57
CA ASP A 62 -16.80 -8.58 -6.36
C ASP A 62 -18.29 -8.90 -6.40
N ALA A 63 -18.75 -9.68 -5.43
CA ALA A 63 -20.17 -10.01 -5.28
C ALA A 63 -21.04 -8.80 -4.93
N GLU A 64 -20.46 -7.72 -4.40
CA GLU A 64 -21.15 -6.45 -4.12
C GLU A 64 -21.10 -5.48 -5.31
N GLY A 65 -20.23 -5.73 -6.30
CA GLY A 65 -20.06 -4.87 -7.48
C GLY A 65 -19.49 -3.48 -7.18
N LEU A 66 -18.76 -3.32 -6.08
CA LEU A 66 -18.17 -2.03 -5.68
C LEU A 66 -16.79 -1.81 -6.31
N THR A 67 -16.08 -2.89 -6.65
CA THR A 67 -14.70 -2.82 -7.13
C THR A 67 -14.32 -4.10 -7.90
N ASP A 68 -13.15 -4.11 -8.52
CA ASP A 68 -12.58 -5.27 -9.21
C ASP A 68 -11.79 -6.16 -8.24
N PHE A 69 -11.19 -7.23 -8.75
CA PHE A 69 -10.37 -8.14 -7.93
C PHE A 69 -9.19 -7.42 -7.27
N PHE A 70 -8.55 -6.46 -7.95
CA PHE A 70 -7.40 -5.74 -7.41
C PHE A 70 -7.82 -4.75 -6.31
N GLY A 71 -8.98 -4.12 -6.44
CA GLY A 71 -9.59 -3.34 -5.38
C GLY A 71 -10.04 -4.19 -4.20
N LEU A 72 -10.51 -5.43 -4.42
CA LEU A 72 -10.74 -6.39 -3.33
C LEU A 72 -9.44 -6.74 -2.58
N GLN A 73 -8.32 -6.93 -3.29
CA GLN A 73 -7.02 -7.12 -2.65
C GLN A 73 -6.66 -5.91 -1.78
N ARG A 74 -6.84 -4.68 -2.30
CA ARG A 74 -6.56 -3.44 -1.56
C ARG A 74 -7.44 -3.32 -0.32
N ARG A 75 -8.75 -3.55 -0.46
CA ARG A 75 -9.70 -3.58 0.68
C ARG A 75 -9.29 -4.63 1.71
N ALA A 76 -8.86 -5.81 1.27
CA ALA A 76 -8.41 -6.87 2.18
C ALA A 76 -7.15 -6.46 2.95
N ALA A 77 -6.15 -5.88 2.29
CA ALA A 77 -4.95 -5.36 2.94
C ALA A 77 -5.28 -4.26 3.97
N ARG A 78 -6.22 -3.37 3.67
CA ARG A 78 -6.73 -2.36 4.62
C ARG A 78 -7.35 -3.01 5.85
N GLU A 79 -8.24 -3.99 5.66
CA GLU A 79 -8.93 -4.66 6.75
C GLU A 79 -7.96 -5.48 7.63
N VAL A 80 -6.96 -6.14 7.03
CA VAL A 80 -5.91 -6.83 7.82
C VAL A 80 -5.12 -5.82 8.65
N PHE A 81 -4.77 -4.65 8.13
CA PHE A 81 -4.09 -3.63 8.91
C PHE A 81 -4.97 -3.08 10.04
N LEU A 82 -6.23 -2.79 9.72
CA LEU A 82 -7.19 -2.12 10.59
C LEU A 82 -7.75 -3.03 11.69
N ALA A 83 -8.21 -4.23 11.33
CA ALA A 83 -8.88 -5.18 12.21
C ALA A 83 -8.00 -6.36 12.59
N GLY A 84 -6.90 -6.58 11.87
CA GLY A 84 -5.97 -7.71 12.06
C GLY A 84 -6.23 -8.88 11.11
N GLU A 85 -7.46 -8.98 10.60
CA GLU A 85 -7.90 -10.06 9.72
C GLU A 85 -9.09 -9.62 8.86
N VAL A 86 -9.33 -10.37 7.80
CA VAL A 86 -10.54 -10.25 6.98
C VAL A 86 -10.87 -11.60 6.37
N PHE A 87 -12.14 -11.81 6.07
CA PHE A 87 -12.62 -13.03 5.43
C PHE A 87 -13.12 -12.71 4.02
N LEU A 88 -12.82 -13.56 3.06
CA LEU A 88 -13.50 -13.57 1.76
C LEU A 88 -14.20 -14.91 1.60
N ARG A 89 -15.51 -14.86 1.42
CA ARG A 89 -16.30 -16.02 1.06
C ARG A 89 -16.32 -16.17 -0.46
N ILE A 90 -15.93 -17.35 -0.93
CA ILE A 90 -16.06 -17.74 -2.33
C ILE A 90 -17.53 -18.12 -2.57
N ARG A 91 -18.16 -17.41 -3.50
CA ARG A 91 -19.53 -17.66 -3.94
C ARG A 91 -19.50 -18.25 -5.34
N THR A 92 -19.71 -19.56 -5.43
CA THR A 92 -20.00 -20.18 -6.72
C THR A 92 -21.37 -19.71 -7.21
N ARG A 93 -21.41 -19.25 -8.46
CA ARG A 93 -22.59 -18.70 -9.14
C ARG A 93 -23.14 -19.73 -10.11
N ARG A 94 -24.34 -19.49 -10.61
CA ARG A 94 -24.92 -20.33 -11.65
C ARG A 94 -24.46 -19.80 -13.00
N ALA A 95 -24.40 -20.68 -14.01
CA ALA A 95 -24.06 -20.26 -15.37
C ALA A 95 -25.07 -19.23 -15.93
N GLU A 96 -26.33 -19.30 -15.49
CA GLU A 96 -27.39 -18.36 -15.85
C GLU A 96 -27.17 -16.93 -15.30
N ASP A 97 -26.26 -16.74 -14.34
CA ASP A 97 -25.95 -15.41 -13.77
C ASP A 97 -25.11 -14.54 -14.75
N GLY A 98 -24.66 -15.09 -15.88
CA GLY A 98 -24.05 -14.32 -16.98
C GLY A 98 -22.61 -13.87 -16.75
N LEU A 99 -21.92 -14.44 -15.76
CA LEU A 99 -20.51 -14.13 -15.45
C LEU A 99 -19.55 -14.88 -16.39
N THR A 100 -18.42 -14.26 -16.70
CA THR A 100 -17.32 -14.82 -17.50
C THR A 100 -16.80 -16.11 -16.89
N VAL A 101 -16.62 -16.13 -15.55
CA VAL A 101 -16.41 -17.35 -14.77
C VAL A 101 -17.40 -17.31 -13.59
N PRO A 102 -18.20 -18.36 -13.34
CA PRO A 102 -19.29 -18.33 -12.37
C PRO A 102 -18.79 -18.44 -10.91
N MET A 103 -17.99 -17.46 -10.50
CA MET A 103 -17.38 -17.33 -9.19
C MET A 103 -17.30 -15.85 -8.83
N GLN A 104 -17.71 -15.51 -7.62
CA GLN A 104 -17.48 -14.17 -7.05
C GLN A 104 -16.94 -14.30 -5.63
N LEU A 105 -16.42 -13.20 -5.12
CA LEU A 105 -15.88 -13.07 -3.78
C LEU A 105 -16.76 -12.10 -2.99
N GLN A 106 -17.15 -12.51 -1.79
CA GLN A 106 -17.84 -11.65 -0.85
C GLN A 106 -16.91 -11.36 0.32
N MET A 107 -16.58 -10.10 0.54
CA MET A 107 -15.81 -9.69 1.72
C MET A 107 -16.69 -9.72 2.96
N LEU A 108 -16.19 -10.32 4.03
CA LEU A 108 -16.85 -10.38 5.34
C LEU A 108 -15.90 -9.76 6.38
N PRO A 109 -16.32 -8.71 7.10
CA PRO A 109 -15.49 -8.07 8.11
C PRO A 109 -15.25 -8.99 9.32
N SER A 110 -14.18 -8.73 10.07
CA SER A 110 -13.76 -9.54 11.24
C SER A 110 -14.88 -9.72 12.28
N GLU A 111 -15.69 -8.69 12.47
CA GLU A 111 -16.79 -8.64 13.43
C GLU A 111 -17.93 -9.63 13.11
N MET A 112 -18.03 -10.08 11.85
CA MET A 112 -19.00 -11.11 11.48
C MET A 112 -18.65 -12.48 12.06
N LEU A 113 -17.41 -12.72 12.49
CA LEU A 113 -17.02 -13.98 13.13
C LEU A 113 -16.99 -13.81 14.66
N PRO A 114 -17.98 -14.33 15.41
CA PRO A 114 -18.12 -14.12 16.84
C PRO A 114 -16.95 -14.76 17.60
N GLN A 115 -16.24 -13.92 18.36
CA GLN A 115 -15.03 -14.32 19.09
C GLN A 115 -15.36 -15.12 20.37
N ASP A 116 -16.54 -14.87 20.93
CA ASP A 116 -17.09 -15.53 22.12
C ASP A 116 -17.67 -16.91 21.82
N LEU A 117 -17.92 -17.24 20.55
CA LEU A 117 -18.38 -18.55 20.14
C LEU A 117 -17.25 -19.59 20.27
N THR A 118 -17.18 -20.21 21.44
CA THR A 118 -16.25 -21.30 21.75
C THR A 118 -17.00 -22.42 22.46
N ARG A 119 -16.99 -23.63 21.89
CA ARG A 119 -17.62 -24.82 22.49
C ARG A 119 -17.03 -26.12 21.96
N VAL A 120 -17.07 -27.18 22.75
CA VAL A 120 -16.73 -28.53 22.30
C VAL A 120 -17.92 -29.11 21.52
N LEU A 121 -17.65 -29.79 20.41
CA LEU A 121 -18.66 -30.47 19.60
C LEU A 121 -18.66 -31.98 19.89
N PRO A 122 -19.80 -32.67 19.66
CA PRO A 122 -19.82 -34.13 19.65
C PRO A 122 -18.83 -34.68 18.62
N GLY A 123 -18.10 -35.76 18.96
CA GLY A 123 -17.20 -36.43 18.00
C GLY A 123 -15.80 -35.81 17.86
N ALA A 124 -15.22 -35.30 18.96
CA ALA A 124 -13.87 -34.73 19.04
C ALA A 124 -13.63 -33.40 18.28
N GLY A 125 -14.67 -32.81 17.67
CA GLY A 125 -14.58 -31.47 17.10
C GLY A 125 -14.64 -30.37 18.17
N SER A 126 -14.18 -29.17 17.83
CA SER A 126 -14.34 -27.99 18.69
C SER A 126 -14.52 -26.73 17.88
N ILE A 127 -15.28 -25.77 18.41
CA ILE A 127 -15.35 -24.40 17.90
C ILE A 127 -14.52 -23.53 18.84
N ARG A 128 -13.61 -22.74 18.29
CA ARG A 128 -12.80 -21.75 19.02
C ARG A 128 -12.86 -20.42 18.28
N GLN A 129 -13.36 -19.39 18.94
CA GLN A 129 -13.49 -18.02 18.38
C GLN A 129 -14.20 -17.98 17.02
N GLY A 130 -15.26 -18.78 16.87
CA GLY A 130 -16.08 -18.91 15.65
C GLY A 130 -15.51 -19.87 14.59
N ILE A 131 -14.29 -20.38 14.77
CA ILE A 131 -13.66 -21.34 13.85
C ILE A 131 -13.90 -22.76 14.35
N GLU A 132 -14.45 -23.63 13.50
CA GLU A 132 -14.66 -25.05 13.78
C GLU A 132 -13.47 -25.89 13.33
N PHE A 133 -13.03 -26.78 14.22
CA PHE A 133 -11.91 -27.70 14.04
C PHE A 133 -12.38 -29.15 14.13
N ASP A 134 -11.76 -30.02 13.33
CA ASP A 134 -11.88 -31.48 13.49
C ASP A 134 -11.01 -32.00 14.65
N GLY A 135 -11.09 -33.31 14.92
CA GLY A 135 -10.32 -33.96 15.99
C GLY A 135 -8.80 -33.98 15.80
N ILE A 136 -8.29 -33.57 14.63
CA ILE A 136 -6.85 -33.45 14.34
C ILE A 136 -6.41 -31.98 14.20
N GLY A 137 -7.30 -31.02 14.49
CA GLY A 137 -7.00 -29.59 14.50
C GLY A 137 -7.04 -28.90 13.13
N ARG A 138 -7.61 -29.51 12.08
CA ARG A 138 -7.85 -28.84 10.79
C ARG A 138 -9.11 -27.99 10.86
N ARG A 139 -9.08 -26.81 10.24
CA ARG A 139 -10.24 -25.91 10.12
C ARG A 139 -11.25 -26.54 9.14
N VAL A 140 -12.47 -26.80 9.60
CA VAL A 140 -13.53 -27.43 8.80
C VAL A 140 -14.67 -26.47 8.44
N ALA A 141 -14.94 -25.48 9.28
CA ALA A 141 -15.97 -24.47 9.02
C ALA A 141 -15.73 -23.18 9.81
N TYR A 142 -16.41 -22.13 9.39
CA TYR A 142 -16.50 -20.84 10.09
C TYR A 142 -17.97 -20.55 10.39
N HIS A 143 -18.26 -20.01 11.56
CA HIS A 143 -19.62 -19.70 12.02
C HIS A 143 -19.85 -18.19 11.97
N PHE A 144 -20.27 -17.67 10.82
CA PHE A 144 -20.48 -16.23 10.65
C PHE A 144 -21.86 -15.80 11.14
N LEU A 145 -21.97 -14.60 11.70
CA LEU A 145 -23.24 -13.94 11.96
C LEU A 145 -23.97 -13.68 10.64
N ARG A 146 -25.31 -13.78 10.64
CA ARG A 146 -26.13 -13.50 9.44
C ARG A 146 -26.19 -12.02 9.08
N ARG A 147 -26.02 -11.18 10.08
CA ARG A 147 -26.01 -9.72 9.98
C ARG A 147 -24.80 -9.19 10.72
N HIS A 148 -24.32 -8.04 10.25
CA HIS A 148 -23.25 -7.35 10.95
C HIS A 148 -23.72 -7.01 12.38
N PRO A 149 -22.89 -7.22 13.42
CA PRO A 149 -23.34 -7.00 14.80
C PRO A 149 -23.71 -5.54 15.09
N GLY A 150 -23.22 -4.59 14.30
CA GLY A 150 -23.61 -3.18 14.34
C GLY A 150 -24.79 -2.81 13.43
N ASP A 151 -25.39 -3.76 12.71
CA ASP A 151 -26.57 -3.53 11.88
C ASP A 151 -27.85 -3.62 12.72
N LEU A 152 -28.54 -2.49 12.86
CA LEU A 152 -29.76 -2.35 13.67
C LEU A 152 -31.04 -2.58 12.86
N THR A 153 -30.94 -2.87 11.56
CA THR A 153 -32.09 -2.87 10.66
C THR A 153 -32.99 -4.11 10.79
N ASP A 154 -32.47 -5.25 11.24
CA ASP A 154 -33.25 -6.47 11.47
C ASP A 154 -32.88 -7.16 12.80
N PRO A 155 -33.49 -6.72 13.93
CA PRO A 155 -33.17 -7.24 15.26
C PRO A 155 -33.42 -8.75 15.43
N ARG A 156 -34.26 -9.36 14.58
CA ARG A 156 -34.63 -10.79 14.69
C ARG A 156 -33.50 -11.73 14.31
N LEU A 157 -32.57 -11.28 13.46
CA LEU A 157 -31.41 -12.04 13.00
C LEU A 157 -30.14 -11.72 13.81
N ALA A 158 -30.24 -10.84 14.81
CA ALA A 158 -29.13 -10.48 15.67
C ALA A 158 -28.63 -11.70 16.45
N GLY A 159 -27.34 -12.02 16.31
CA GLY A 159 -26.71 -13.16 17.00
C GLY A 159 -26.92 -14.53 16.33
N GLU A 160 -27.74 -14.65 15.28
CA GLU A 160 -27.86 -15.91 14.54
C GLU A 160 -26.59 -16.17 13.73
N THR A 161 -26.03 -17.38 13.84
CA THR A 161 -24.83 -17.79 13.10
C THR A 161 -25.17 -18.81 12.03
N VAL A 162 -24.42 -18.75 10.92
CA VAL A 162 -24.48 -19.70 9.81
C VAL A 162 -23.12 -20.35 9.67
N ARG A 163 -23.12 -21.68 9.66
CA ARG A 163 -21.95 -22.50 9.41
C ARG A 163 -21.61 -22.49 7.92
N VAL A 164 -20.44 -21.99 7.57
CA VAL A 164 -19.88 -21.98 6.21
C VAL A 164 -18.68 -22.91 6.15
N PRO A 165 -18.60 -23.84 5.18
CA PRO A 165 -17.44 -24.73 5.04
C PRO A 165 -16.13 -23.97 4.86
N ALA A 166 -15.04 -24.44 5.47
CA ALA A 166 -13.73 -23.80 5.37
C ALA A 166 -13.19 -23.76 3.93
N SER A 167 -13.61 -24.68 3.06
CA SER A 167 -13.27 -24.67 1.63
C SER A 167 -13.85 -23.49 0.85
N GLU A 168 -14.87 -22.82 1.40
CA GLU A 168 -15.49 -21.62 0.79
C GLU A 168 -14.97 -20.32 1.42
N VAL A 169 -14.06 -20.39 2.40
CA VAL A 169 -13.65 -19.23 3.19
C VAL A 169 -12.15 -19.04 3.09
N ILE A 170 -11.75 -17.88 2.58
CA ILE A 170 -10.38 -17.39 2.63
C ILE A 170 -10.29 -16.52 3.89
N HIS A 171 -9.52 -16.98 4.88
CA HIS A 171 -9.23 -16.22 6.09
C HIS A 171 -7.85 -15.61 5.95
N ILE A 172 -7.79 -14.28 5.80
CA ILE A 172 -6.53 -13.54 5.65
C ILE A 172 -6.16 -12.93 7.00
N LEU A 173 -4.98 -13.29 7.50
CA LEU A 173 -4.38 -12.70 8.69
C LEU A 173 -2.85 -12.75 8.61
N ASP A 174 -2.16 -11.87 9.32
CA ASP A 174 -0.69 -11.89 9.47
C ASP A 174 -0.32 -12.76 10.69
N PRO A 175 0.22 -13.98 10.50
CA PRO A 175 0.46 -14.90 11.62
C PRO A 175 1.75 -14.51 12.35
N VAL A 176 1.62 -13.77 13.44
CA VAL A 176 2.75 -13.33 14.26
C VAL A 176 3.10 -14.35 15.33
N GLU A 177 2.08 -14.98 15.91
CA GLU A 177 2.24 -15.92 17.04
C GLU A 177 1.90 -17.37 16.65
N ALA A 178 2.65 -18.32 17.21
CA ALA A 178 2.36 -19.73 17.03
C ALA A 178 0.99 -20.09 17.63
N GLY A 179 0.13 -20.75 16.83
CA GLY A 179 -1.22 -21.13 17.27
C GLY A 179 -2.25 -19.98 17.25
N GLN A 180 -1.89 -18.83 16.68
CA GLN A 180 -2.80 -17.69 16.49
C GLN A 180 -4.00 -18.09 15.62
N LEU A 181 -5.20 -17.91 16.17
CA LEU A 181 -6.45 -18.21 15.47
C LEU A 181 -7.06 -17.02 14.76
N ARG A 182 -6.91 -15.83 15.35
CA ARG A 182 -7.50 -14.57 14.90
C ARG A 182 -6.43 -13.52 14.72
N GLY A 183 -6.64 -12.61 13.79
CA GLY A 183 -5.75 -11.47 13.57
C GLY A 183 -5.75 -10.48 14.73
N VAL A 184 -4.64 -9.75 14.86
CA VAL A 184 -4.50 -8.63 15.78
C VAL A 184 -4.28 -7.36 14.97
N SER A 185 -5.10 -6.35 15.21
CA SER A 185 -4.97 -5.05 14.53
C SER A 185 -3.60 -4.43 14.78
N ARG A 186 -2.99 -3.85 13.74
CA ARG A 186 -1.71 -3.13 13.87
C ARG A 186 -1.84 -1.87 14.73
N PHE A 187 -3.06 -1.35 14.88
CA PHE A 187 -3.35 -0.25 15.80
C PHE A 187 -3.22 -0.65 17.28
N ALA A 188 -3.12 -1.95 17.62
CA ALA A 188 -2.96 -2.43 19.01
C ALA A 188 -1.93 -1.62 19.81
N ALA A 189 -0.78 -1.34 19.20
CA ALA A 189 0.35 -0.67 19.83
C ALA A 189 0.30 0.87 19.71
N ALA A 190 -0.59 1.42 18.86
CA ALA A 190 -0.63 2.83 18.51
C ALA A 190 -1.85 3.58 19.07
N VAL A 191 -2.96 2.91 19.38
CA VAL A 191 -4.24 3.53 19.80
C VAL A 191 -4.06 4.53 20.93
N VAL A 192 -3.37 4.14 22.01
CA VAL A 192 -3.17 5.01 23.18
C VAL A 192 -2.36 6.24 22.82
N LYS A 193 -1.34 6.10 21.96
CA LYS A 193 -0.47 7.20 21.54
C LYS A 193 -1.21 8.18 20.62
N LEU A 194 -2.01 7.66 19.69
CA LEU A 194 -2.84 8.49 18.81
C LEU A 194 -3.86 9.29 19.62
N PHE A 195 -4.55 8.65 20.57
CA PHE A 195 -5.48 9.35 21.46
C PHE A 195 -4.79 10.40 22.34
N THR A 196 -3.60 10.08 22.86
CA THR A 196 -2.82 11.03 23.67
C THR A 196 -2.35 12.23 22.85
N LEU A 197 -2.02 12.01 21.56
CA LEU A 197 -1.65 13.09 20.64
C LEU A 197 -2.83 14.04 20.42
N ASP A 198 -4.02 13.49 20.17
CA ASP A 198 -5.23 14.30 19.96
C ASP A 198 -5.56 15.14 21.23
N LEU A 199 -5.47 14.54 22.41
CA LEU A 199 -5.64 15.26 23.68
C LEU A 199 -4.60 16.36 23.91
N TYR A 200 -3.37 16.14 23.46
CA TYR A 200 -2.31 17.13 23.59
C TYR A 200 -2.57 18.34 22.67
N ASP A 201 -3.03 18.08 21.44
CA ASP A 201 -3.40 19.13 20.49
C ASP A 201 -4.58 19.97 21.00
N ASP A 202 -5.59 19.32 21.58
CA ASP A 202 -6.72 20.00 22.24
C ASP A 202 -6.26 20.86 23.43
N ALA A 203 -5.40 20.31 24.29
CA ALA A 203 -4.89 21.03 25.47
C ALA A 203 -4.02 22.23 25.08
N GLU A 204 -3.23 22.13 24.02
CA GLU A 204 -2.42 23.24 23.52
C GLU A 204 -3.27 24.30 22.81
N LEU A 205 -4.34 23.89 22.12
CA LEU A 205 -5.34 24.82 21.59
C LEU A 205 -6.07 25.56 22.71
N GLU A 206 -6.52 24.86 23.75
CA GLU A 206 -7.16 25.46 24.92
C GLU A 206 -6.21 26.42 25.65
N ARG A 207 -4.95 26.01 25.88
CA ARG A 207 -3.92 26.89 26.45
C ARG A 207 -3.72 28.15 25.63
N LYS A 208 -3.65 28.05 24.30
CA LYS A 208 -3.52 29.22 23.41
C LYS A 208 -4.75 30.12 23.48
N LYS A 209 -5.96 29.56 23.58
CA LYS A 209 -7.19 30.33 23.80
C LYS A 209 -7.16 31.07 25.12
N THR A 210 -6.78 30.40 26.22
CA THR A 210 -6.65 31.02 27.55
C THR A 210 -5.54 32.07 27.58
N ALA A 211 -4.39 31.82 26.96
CA ALA A 211 -3.31 32.79 26.88
C ALA A 211 -3.69 34.02 26.03
N ALA A 212 -4.57 33.85 25.03
CA ALA A 212 -5.14 34.96 24.27
C ALA A 212 -6.24 35.72 25.03
N MET A 213 -6.83 35.13 26.08
CA MET A 213 -7.66 35.84 27.03
C MET A 213 -6.73 36.65 27.95
N PHE A 214 -6.78 37.98 27.86
CA PHE A 214 -6.07 38.84 28.81
C PHE A 214 -6.76 38.75 30.18
N ALA A 215 -6.35 37.78 31.00
CA ALA A 215 -6.76 37.75 32.41
C ALA A 215 -6.06 38.90 33.14
N MET A 216 -6.78 39.98 33.40
CA MET A 216 -6.31 41.14 34.16
C MET A 216 -6.73 40.97 35.62
N PHE A 217 -5.76 40.84 36.52
CA PHE A 217 -6.05 40.87 37.96
C PHE A 217 -5.90 42.30 38.43
N ILE A 218 -7.00 42.84 38.95
CA ILE A 218 -7.05 44.15 39.58
C ILE A 218 -6.50 43.99 41.00
N THR A 219 -5.34 44.56 41.26
CA THR A 219 -4.77 44.62 42.62
C THR A 219 -4.97 46.03 43.17
N SER A 220 -5.80 46.15 44.20
CA SER A 220 -6.02 47.41 44.92
C SER A 220 -5.10 47.48 46.14
N PRO A 221 -4.50 48.64 46.45
CA PRO A 221 -3.77 48.83 47.70
C PRO A 221 -4.73 48.63 48.88
N ALA A 222 -4.27 47.89 49.91
CA ALA A 222 -5.11 47.51 51.05
C ALA A 222 -5.80 48.74 51.68
N LEU A 223 -7.12 48.83 51.51
CA LEU A 223 -7.99 49.69 52.31
C LEU A 223 -8.30 48.98 53.63
N GLU A 224 -8.31 49.70 54.76
CA GLU A 224 -8.74 49.17 56.07
C GLU A 224 -10.22 48.72 56.11
N THR A 225 -10.95 48.90 55.01
CA THR A 225 -12.33 48.44 54.84
C THR A 225 -12.37 47.45 53.68
N ALA A 226 -12.93 46.26 53.95
CA ALA A 226 -13.13 45.23 52.94
C ALA A 226 -14.00 45.78 51.79
N LEU A 227 -13.56 45.59 50.55
CA LEU A 227 -14.39 45.85 49.37
C LEU A 227 -15.59 44.90 49.40
N ASP A 228 -16.80 45.42 49.25
CA ASP A 228 -17.97 44.59 48.98
C ASP A 228 -17.72 43.83 47.67
N PRO A 229 -17.99 42.52 47.60
CA PRO A 229 -17.81 41.76 46.37
C PRO A 229 -18.69 42.39 45.29
N ALA A 230 -18.09 42.81 44.18
CA ALA A 230 -18.85 43.26 43.02
C ALA A 230 -19.79 42.12 42.59
N GLU A 231 -21.11 42.38 42.59
CA GLU A 231 -22.15 41.39 42.26
C GLU A 231 -22.21 41.04 40.76
N ASP A 232 -21.41 41.70 39.91
CA ASP A 232 -21.34 41.39 38.49
C ASP A 232 -20.20 40.40 38.22
N ASP A 233 -20.58 39.16 37.87
CA ASP A 233 -19.69 38.20 37.21
C ASP A 233 -19.14 38.86 35.93
N LEU A 234 -17.93 39.41 36.01
CA LEU A 234 -17.22 39.98 34.88
C LEU A 234 -16.85 38.87 33.91
N GLU A 235 -17.70 38.65 32.91
CA GLU A 235 -17.41 37.79 31.76
C GLU A 235 -16.32 38.47 30.91
N VAL A 236 -15.12 37.89 30.89
CA VAL A 236 -13.94 38.46 30.22
C VAL A 236 -13.80 37.86 28.81
N GLU A 237 -13.93 38.69 27.78
CA GLU A 237 -13.73 38.29 26.38
C GLU A 237 -12.35 38.72 25.84
N PRO A 238 -11.77 37.98 24.86
CA PRO A 238 -10.49 38.35 24.25
C PRO A 238 -10.51 39.77 23.64
N GLY A 239 -9.64 40.66 24.13
CA GLY A 239 -9.50 42.03 23.65
C GLY A 239 -10.38 43.07 24.36
N GLN A 240 -11.09 42.69 25.43
CA GLN A 240 -11.89 43.60 26.24
C GLN A 240 -11.00 44.57 27.04
N VAL A 241 -11.33 45.87 26.98
CA VAL A 241 -10.67 46.91 27.78
C VAL A 241 -11.53 47.20 29.00
N VAL A 242 -11.08 46.74 30.17
CA VAL A 242 -11.74 47.03 31.46
C VAL A 242 -11.14 48.32 32.02
N ARG A 243 -11.99 49.24 32.50
CA ARG A 243 -11.53 50.47 33.18
C ARG A 243 -11.27 50.17 34.65
N LEU A 244 -10.19 50.73 35.16
CA LEU A 244 -9.72 50.58 36.54
C LEU A 244 -10.05 51.82 37.36
N ASP A 245 -10.30 51.62 38.66
CA ASP A 245 -10.46 52.72 39.61
C ASP A 245 -9.11 53.34 40.01
N PRO A 246 -9.10 54.59 40.51
CA PRO A 246 -7.87 55.28 40.87
C PRO A 246 -7.07 54.55 41.96
N GLY A 247 -5.87 54.06 41.61
CA GLY A 247 -4.97 53.34 42.52
C GLY A 247 -4.93 51.83 42.32
N GLU A 248 -5.79 51.28 41.46
CA GLU A 248 -5.74 49.89 41.05
C GLU A 248 -4.65 49.65 39.99
N ASP A 249 -3.92 48.55 40.14
CA ASP A 249 -2.92 48.10 39.17
C ASP A 249 -3.37 46.80 38.49
N VAL A 250 -2.96 46.60 37.24
CA VAL A 250 -3.23 45.39 36.47
C VAL A 250 -2.01 44.52 36.47
N THR A 251 -2.14 43.35 37.12
CA THR A 251 -1.16 42.28 36.98
C THR A 251 -1.72 41.21 36.05
N THR A 252 -0.96 40.87 35.02
CA THR A 252 -1.28 39.74 34.14
C THR A 252 -0.43 38.56 34.59
N PRO A 253 -1.02 37.39 34.92
CA PRO A 253 -0.22 36.20 35.16
C PRO A 253 0.48 35.82 33.85
N SER A 254 1.80 35.67 33.90
CA SER A 254 2.53 35.10 32.78
C SER A 254 2.07 33.64 32.60
N THR A 255 1.30 33.36 31.57
CA THR A 255 1.07 31.98 31.14
C THR A 255 2.38 31.44 30.58
N PRO A 256 2.93 30.32 31.11
CA PRO A 256 4.18 29.76 30.60
C PRO A 256 4.01 29.36 29.12
N ASP A 257 4.87 29.90 28.26
CA ASP A 257 4.87 29.59 26.83
C ASP A 257 5.42 28.18 26.56
N SER A 258 4.63 27.33 25.91
CA SER A 258 5.03 26.00 25.41
C SER A 258 5.44 25.99 23.95
N GLY A 259 5.39 27.13 23.24
CA GLY A 259 5.54 27.19 21.79
C GLY A 259 6.79 26.50 21.25
N SER A 260 7.90 26.57 21.98
CA SER A 260 9.16 25.92 21.58
C SER A 260 9.22 24.39 21.80
N THR A 261 8.36 23.83 22.66
CA THR A 261 8.35 22.39 23.02
C THR A 261 7.28 21.58 22.31
N TYR A 262 6.27 22.24 21.74
CA TYR A 262 5.13 21.61 21.07
C TYR A 262 5.56 20.72 19.88
N GLU A 263 6.29 21.31 18.93
CA GLU A 263 6.74 20.60 17.72
C GLU A 263 7.69 19.43 18.05
N PRO A 264 8.71 19.59 18.92
CA PRO A 264 9.55 18.46 19.32
C PRO A 264 8.77 17.30 19.95
N PHE A 265 7.76 17.59 20.78
CA PHE A 265 6.91 16.56 21.38
C PHE A 265 6.06 15.84 20.34
N GLN A 266 5.39 16.59 19.44
CA GLN A 266 4.63 15.99 18.35
C GLN A 266 5.51 15.12 17.46
N TYR A 267 6.68 15.63 17.05
CA TYR A 267 7.62 14.90 16.20
C TYR A 267 8.06 13.56 16.84
N ARG A 268 8.42 13.57 18.13
CA ARG A 268 8.80 12.33 18.85
C ARG A 268 7.63 11.38 19.02
N THR A 269 6.43 11.89 19.24
CA THR A 269 5.21 11.08 19.36
C THR A 269 4.85 10.43 18.02
N LEU A 270 4.91 11.17 16.92
CA LEU A 270 4.68 10.66 15.57
C LEU A 270 5.72 9.62 15.15
N LEU A 271 6.99 9.76 15.55
CA LEU A 271 8.00 8.72 15.34
C LEU A 271 7.65 7.43 16.09
N GLN A 272 7.16 7.53 17.33
CA GLN A 272 6.72 6.34 18.09
C GLN A 272 5.48 5.69 17.45
N ILE A 273 4.53 6.49 16.95
CA ILE A 273 3.35 6.00 16.22
C ILE A 273 3.78 5.31 14.92
N GLY A 274 4.69 5.91 14.15
CA GLY A 274 5.23 5.31 12.93
C GLY A 274 5.94 3.99 13.20
N ALA A 275 6.73 3.91 14.28
CA ALA A 275 7.37 2.67 14.71
C ALA A 275 6.34 1.58 15.12
N ALA A 276 5.26 1.96 15.81
CA ALA A 276 4.21 1.04 16.22
C ALA A 276 3.39 0.50 15.03
N LEU A 277 3.13 1.35 14.03
CA LEU A 277 2.36 1.01 12.83
C LEU A 277 3.21 0.35 11.74
N GLY A 278 4.54 0.47 11.84
CA GLY A 278 5.47 0.02 10.81
C GLY A 278 5.45 0.90 9.55
N VAL A 279 5.10 2.18 9.69
CA VAL A 279 5.03 3.16 8.60
C VAL A 279 6.07 4.27 8.84
N PRO A 280 6.95 4.57 7.87
CA PRO A 280 7.92 5.65 7.98
C PRO A 280 7.27 7.01 8.25
N TYR A 281 7.94 7.88 9.01
CA TYR A 281 7.44 9.21 9.39
C TYR A 281 6.92 10.02 8.19
N GLY A 282 7.67 10.08 7.09
CA GLY A 282 7.27 10.84 5.90
C GLY A 282 6.02 10.28 5.23
N TYR A 283 5.79 8.96 5.26
CA TYR A 283 4.55 8.36 4.76
C TYR A 283 3.40 8.50 5.74
N LEU A 284 3.66 8.55 7.05
CA LEU A 284 2.64 8.75 8.07
C LEU A 284 2.10 10.18 8.07
N THR A 285 3.00 11.17 7.99
CA THR A 285 2.70 12.60 8.21
C THR A 285 2.60 13.41 6.92
N GLY A 286 3.23 12.97 5.84
CA GLY A 286 3.43 13.78 4.64
C GLY A 286 4.55 14.82 4.78
N ASP A 287 5.15 14.96 5.97
CA ASP A 287 6.23 15.91 6.21
C ASP A 287 7.59 15.34 5.76
N THR A 288 8.23 16.08 4.85
CA THR A 288 9.56 15.76 4.31
C THR A 288 10.63 16.76 4.74
N ALA A 289 10.28 17.82 5.48
CA ALA A 289 11.19 18.91 5.84
C ALA A 289 12.38 18.44 6.68
N LYS A 290 12.18 17.42 7.52
CA LYS A 290 13.21 16.84 8.39
C LYS A 290 13.97 15.65 7.77
N GLY A 291 13.65 15.26 6.53
CA GLY A 291 14.24 14.09 5.88
C GLY A 291 15.46 14.43 5.03
N ASN A 292 16.63 13.89 5.35
CA ASN A 292 17.75 13.85 4.41
C ASN A 292 17.63 12.63 3.47
N PHE A 293 18.22 12.70 2.27
CA PHE A 293 18.11 11.65 1.26
C PHE A 293 18.52 10.26 1.78
N SER A 294 19.63 10.18 2.51
CA SER A 294 20.17 8.91 3.03
C SER A 294 19.25 8.25 4.06
N ASN A 295 18.74 9.03 5.03
CA ASN A 295 17.85 8.54 6.08
C ASN A 295 16.49 8.13 5.50
N THR A 296 15.96 8.92 4.57
CA THR A 296 14.71 8.59 3.86
C THR A 296 14.90 7.29 3.08
N ARG A 297 16.01 7.14 2.35
CA ARG A 297 16.31 5.89 1.61
C ARG A 297 16.37 4.68 2.54
N ILE A 298 17.06 4.78 3.68
CA ILE A 298 17.14 3.67 4.66
C ILE A 298 15.75 3.28 5.15
N ALA A 299 14.93 4.26 5.54
CA ALA A 299 13.56 4.02 6.02
C ALA A 299 12.68 3.38 4.94
N LEU A 300 12.79 3.84 3.69
CA LEU A 300 12.03 3.28 2.56
C LEU A 300 12.47 1.86 2.20
N VAL A 301 13.77 1.55 2.26
CA VAL A 301 14.27 0.19 1.97
C VAL A 301 13.78 -0.80 3.02
N ASP A 302 13.84 -0.46 4.32
CA ASP A 302 13.29 -1.33 5.38
C ASP A 302 11.78 -1.53 5.21
N PHE A 303 11.06 -0.44 4.96
CA PHE A 303 9.62 -0.48 4.72
C PHE A 303 9.26 -1.35 3.52
N ARG A 304 9.92 -1.17 2.37
CA ARG A 304 9.73 -2.01 1.17
C ARG A 304 9.96 -3.49 1.45
N ARG A 305 10.99 -3.82 2.23
CA ARG A 305 11.27 -5.20 2.64
C ARG A 305 10.16 -5.81 3.49
N ARG A 306 9.61 -5.04 4.45
CA ARG A 306 8.45 -5.47 5.25
C ARG A 306 7.21 -5.69 4.38
N ILE A 307 6.97 -4.77 3.45
CA ILE A 307 5.84 -4.85 2.52
C ILE A 307 5.97 -6.09 1.62
N SER A 308 7.15 -6.33 1.05
CA SER A 308 7.41 -7.52 0.24
C SER A 308 7.19 -8.82 1.02
N ALA A 309 7.68 -8.89 2.27
CA ALA A 309 7.44 -10.04 3.12
C ALA A 309 5.93 -10.29 3.34
N PHE A 310 5.16 -9.25 3.62
CA PHE A 310 3.71 -9.34 3.79
C PHE A 310 2.98 -9.70 2.48
N GLN A 311 3.38 -9.09 1.36
CA GLN A 311 2.85 -9.40 0.03
C GLN A 311 2.95 -10.89 -0.27
N HIS A 312 4.12 -11.49 -0.10
CA HIS A 312 4.33 -12.90 -0.44
C HIS A 312 3.75 -13.87 0.60
N SER A 313 3.95 -13.61 1.89
CA SER A 313 3.57 -14.54 2.96
C SER A 313 2.09 -14.47 3.35
N VAL A 314 1.41 -13.34 3.11
CA VAL A 314 0.01 -13.14 3.48
C VAL A 314 -0.85 -12.99 2.23
N MET A 315 -0.65 -11.92 1.45
CA MET A 315 -1.57 -11.62 0.33
C MET A 315 -1.49 -12.67 -0.78
N VAL A 316 -0.30 -13.00 -1.26
CA VAL A 316 -0.11 -14.02 -2.30
C VAL A 316 -0.49 -15.39 -1.76
N TYR A 317 0.04 -15.77 -0.60
CA TYR A 317 -0.14 -17.11 -0.05
C TYR A 317 -1.59 -17.42 0.31
N GLN A 318 -2.26 -16.53 1.05
CA GLN A 318 -3.59 -16.78 1.60
C GLN A 318 -4.70 -16.37 0.64
N LEU A 319 -4.59 -15.20 -0.01
CA LEU A 319 -5.63 -14.69 -0.91
C LEU A 319 -5.40 -15.12 -2.34
N CYS A 320 -4.32 -14.65 -2.97
CA CYS A 320 -4.20 -14.71 -4.42
C CYS A 320 -4.12 -16.15 -4.94
N ARG A 321 -3.35 -17.02 -4.26
CA ARG A 321 -3.28 -18.45 -4.59
C ARG A 321 -4.59 -19.20 -4.39
N ALA A 322 -5.33 -18.90 -3.32
CA ALA A 322 -6.61 -19.55 -3.05
C ALA A 322 -7.65 -19.17 -4.10
N VAL A 323 -7.71 -17.88 -4.47
CA VAL A 323 -8.57 -17.38 -5.53
C VAL A 323 -8.19 -17.98 -6.87
N TRP A 324 -6.91 -17.91 -7.26
CA TRP A 324 -6.42 -18.48 -8.52
C TRP A 324 -6.74 -19.97 -8.66
N THR A 325 -6.49 -20.74 -7.60
CA THR A 325 -6.78 -22.18 -7.57
C THR A 325 -8.25 -22.45 -7.83
N ARG A 326 -9.13 -21.76 -7.09
CA ARG A 326 -10.57 -21.97 -7.19
C ARG A 326 -11.16 -21.41 -8.48
N TRP A 327 -10.61 -20.32 -8.98
CA TRP A 327 -10.99 -19.72 -10.25
C TRP A 327 -10.62 -20.63 -11.42
N MET A 328 -9.40 -21.17 -11.46
CA MET A 328 -8.97 -22.14 -12.48
C MET A 328 -9.87 -23.37 -12.50
N ASP A 329 -10.17 -23.95 -11.33
CA ASP A 329 -11.10 -25.08 -11.21
C ASP A 329 -12.47 -24.72 -11.79
N THR A 330 -12.99 -23.53 -11.44
CA THR A 330 -14.31 -23.09 -11.87
C THR A 330 -14.34 -22.78 -13.36
N ALA A 331 -13.29 -22.17 -13.91
CA ALA A 331 -13.18 -21.84 -15.33
C ALA A 331 -13.17 -23.11 -16.20
N VAL A 332 -12.41 -24.13 -15.78
CA VAL A 332 -12.38 -25.43 -16.48
C VAL A 332 -13.73 -26.16 -16.36
N VAL A 333 -14.32 -26.23 -15.17
CA VAL A 333 -15.61 -26.90 -14.96
C VAL A 333 -16.76 -26.21 -15.69
N ALA A 334 -16.73 -24.88 -15.76
CA ALA A 334 -17.71 -24.08 -16.51
C ALA A 334 -17.52 -24.13 -18.03
N GLY A 335 -16.40 -24.70 -18.52
CA GLY A 335 -16.06 -24.71 -19.94
C GLY A 335 -15.64 -23.34 -20.48
N ALA A 336 -15.26 -22.41 -19.61
CA ALA A 336 -14.79 -21.07 -19.99
C ALA A 336 -13.37 -21.10 -20.60
N ILE A 337 -12.58 -22.14 -20.28
CA ILE A 337 -11.32 -22.43 -20.93
C ILE A 337 -11.15 -23.95 -21.10
N ASP A 338 -10.71 -24.37 -22.29
CA ASP A 338 -10.35 -25.76 -22.53
C ASP A 338 -8.85 -25.99 -22.27
N LEU A 339 -8.57 -26.79 -21.23
CA LEU A 339 -7.24 -27.22 -20.83
C LEU A 339 -7.18 -28.76 -20.80
N PRO A 340 -6.78 -29.40 -21.91
CA PRO A 340 -6.72 -30.85 -22.01
C PRO A 340 -5.82 -31.46 -20.93
N GLY A 341 -6.33 -32.44 -20.18
CA GLY A 341 -5.55 -33.09 -19.12
C GLY A 341 -5.47 -32.31 -17.80
N TYR A 342 -6.25 -31.24 -17.62
CA TYR A 342 -6.29 -30.46 -16.37
C TYR A 342 -6.52 -31.33 -15.12
N ALA A 343 -7.42 -32.32 -15.19
CA ALA A 343 -7.68 -33.21 -14.06
C ALA A 343 -6.47 -34.08 -13.67
N THR A 344 -5.63 -34.42 -14.65
CA THR A 344 -4.46 -35.29 -14.46
C THR A 344 -3.23 -34.49 -14.00
N ASP A 345 -2.99 -33.31 -14.59
CA ASP A 345 -1.83 -32.47 -14.28
C ASP A 345 -2.22 -31.08 -13.73
N ARG A 346 -3.21 -31.08 -12.84
CA ARG A 346 -3.76 -29.86 -12.23
C ARG A 346 -2.68 -28.96 -11.64
N ARG A 347 -1.65 -29.55 -11.02
CA ARG A 347 -0.60 -28.79 -10.35
C ARG A 347 0.25 -27.99 -11.32
N ALA A 348 0.55 -28.51 -12.51
CA ALA A 348 1.32 -27.77 -13.51
C ALA A 348 0.51 -26.58 -14.04
N TYR A 349 -0.78 -26.77 -14.33
CA TYR A 349 -1.66 -25.68 -14.79
C TYR A 349 -1.86 -24.58 -13.76
N LEU A 350 -1.84 -24.91 -12.46
CA LEU A 350 -1.95 -23.93 -11.38
C LEU A 350 -0.65 -23.16 -11.12
N ALA A 351 0.48 -23.57 -11.70
CA ALA A 351 1.75 -22.89 -11.48
C ALA A 351 1.74 -21.49 -12.10
N CYS A 352 1.95 -20.48 -11.26
CA CYS A 352 2.05 -19.09 -11.68
C CYS A 352 3.10 -18.36 -10.85
N ASP A 353 3.72 -17.34 -11.45
CA ASP A 353 4.46 -16.32 -10.73
C ASP A 353 3.50 -15.19 -10.33
N TRP A 354 3.80 -14.54 -9.20
CA TRP A 354 3.00 -13.43 -8.69
C TRP A 354 3.78 -12.14 -8.89
N LEU A 355 3.21 -11.23 -9.66
CA LEU A 355 3.78 -9.95 -10.03
C LEU A 355 3.12 -8.86 -9.17
N PRO A 356 3.75 -8.43 -8.06
CA PRO A 356 3.26 -7.29 -7.29
C PRO A 356 3.51 -5.98 -8.04
N THR A 357 2.89 -4.90 -7.56
CA THR A 357 3.09 -3.56 -8.12
C THR A 357 4.56 -3.13 -8.00
N LYS A 358 5.06 -2.46 -9.04
CA LYS A 358 6.42 -1.92 -9.09
C LYS A 358 6.69 -0.91 -8.00
N TRP A 359 7.93 -0.86 -7.54
CA TRP A 359 8.43 0.23 -6.73
C TRP A 359 9.07 1.28 -7.62
N ASP A 360 8.59 2.51 -7.53
CA ASP A 360 9.27 3.60 -8.23
C ASP A 360 10.66 3.85 -7.64
N TRP A 361 11.56 4.19 -8.54
CA TRP A 361 12.93 4.58 -8.20
C TRP A 361 12.94 5.91 -7.46
N ILE A 362 13.92 6.04 -6.56
CA ILE A 362 14.09 7.29 -5.82
C ILE A 362 14.87 8.28 -6.70
N ASP A 363 15.90 7.80 -7.40
CA ASP A 363 16.64 8.57 -8.42
C ASP A 363 16.60 7.78 -9.72
N PRO A 364 15.61 8.04 -10.60
CA PRO A 364 15.36 7.18 -11.75
C PRO A 364 16.57 7.01 -12.68
N ALA A 365 17.39 8.03 -12.87
CA ALA A 365 18.54 7.95 -13.75
C ALA A 365 19.64 7.04 -13.17
N LYS A 366 19.96 7.21 -11.88
CA LYS A 366 21.01 6.40 -11.23
C LYS A 366 20.59 4.96 -11.01
N ASP A 367 19.33 4.75 -10.60
CA ASP A 367 18.80 3.41 -10.38
C ASP A 367 18.73 2.63 -11.72
N ALA A 368 18.37 3.27 -12.85
CA ALA A 368 18.43 2.63 -14.18
C ALA A 368 19.84 2.25 -14.59
N ALA A 369 20.79 3.18 -14.44
CA ALA A 369 22.17 2.93 -14.81
C ALA A 369 22.75 1.77 -13.99
N ALA A 370 22.41 1.70 -12.70
CA ALA A 370 22.79 0.58 -11.84
C ALA A 370 22.17 -0.74 -12.29
N GLU A 371 20.90 -0.75 -12.68
CA GLU A 371 20.22 -1.96 -13.17
C GLU A 371 20.78 -2.45 -14.50
N ILE A 372 21.06 -1.55 -15.45
CA ILE A 372 21.73 -1.87 -16.72
C ILE A 372 23.11 -2.47 -16.45
N LEU A 373 23.90 -1.85 -15.57
CA LEU A 373 25.23 -2.35 -15.21
C LEU A 373 25.17 -3.75 -14.57
N GLN A 374 24.16 -4.02 -13.74
CA GLN A 374 23.96 -5.37 -13.17
C GLN A 374 23.61 -6.41 -14.24
N ILE A 375 22.84 -6.02 -15.25
CA ILE A 375 22.50 -6.90 -16.37
C ILE A 375 23.73 -7.17 -17.23
N GLU A 376 24.49 -6.13 -17.59
CA GLU A 376 25.72 -6.24 -18.37
C GLU A 376 26.80 -7.05 -17.63
N ALA A 377 26.89 -6.91 -16.30
CA ALA A 377 27.78 -7.70 -15.45
C ALA A 377 27.31 -9.15 -15.22
N GLY A 378 26.13 -9.54 -15.70
CA GLY A 378 25.55 -10.87 -15.51
C GLY A 378 25.08 -11.16 -14.08
N LEU A 379 24.93 -10.13 -13.24
CA LEU A 379 24.44 -10.26 -11.86
C LEU A 379 22.91 -10.32 -11.79
N LYS A 380 22.23 -9.82 -12.82
CA LYS A 380 20.77 -9.77 -12.92
C LYS A 380 20.32 -10.08 -14.34
N SER A 381 19.24 -10.84 -14.52
CA SER A 381 18.67 -11.05 -15.85
C SER A 381 17.66 -9.95 -16.21
N ARG A 382 17.49 -9.68 -17.51
CA ARG A 382 16.43 -8.78 -18.00
C ARG A 382 15.03 -9.27 -17.57
N THR A 383 14.81 -10.57 -17.55
CA THR A 383 13.58 -11.20 -17.06
C THR A 383 13.31 -10.84 -15.59
N GLN A 384 14.33 -10.91 -14.73
CA GLN A 384 14.21 -10.49 -13.32
C GLN A 384 13.90 -9.00 -13.19
N ALA A 385 14.61 -8.14 -13.95
CA ALA A 385 14.37 -6.69 -13.94
C ALA A 385 12.94 -6.32 -14.37
N ILE A 386 12.40 -6.98 -15.40
CA ILE A 386 11.03 -6.74 -15.86
C ILE A 386 9.99 -7.26 -14.85
N ALA A 387 10.21 -8.47 -14.30
CA ALA A 387 9.30 -9.07 -13.33
C ALA A 387 9.25 -8.29 -12.00
N GLU A 388 10.39 -7.75 -11.54
CA GLU A 388 10.45 -6.86 -10.36
C GLU A 388 9.68 -5.55 -10.57
N ARG A 389 9.48 -5.16 -11.83
CA ARG A 389 8.62 -4.02 -12.22
C ARG A 389 7.16 -4.45 -12.43
N GLY A 390 6.79 -5.67 -12.08
CA GLY A 390 5.40 -6.16 -12.13
C GLY A 390 4.89 -6.48 -13.54
N TYR A 391 5.77 -6.59 -14.54
CA TYR A 391 5.39 -6.91 -15.92
C TYR A 391 5.77 -8.36 -16.26
N ASP A 392 5.01 -9.00 -17.16
CA ASP A 392 5.38 -10.31 -17.71
C ASP A 392 6.47 -10.11 -18.80
N PRO A 393 7.68 -10.68 -18.63
CA PRO A 393 8.77 -10.53 -19.59
C PRO A 393 8.41 -10.99 -21.01
N GLU A 394 7.63 -12.07 -21.15
CA GLU A 394 7.22 -12.58 -22.47
C GLU A 394 6.21 -11.64 -23.15
N GLN A 395 5.37 -10.96 -22.35
CA GLN A 395 4.47 -9.94 -22.88
C GLN A 395 5.26 -8.74 -23.39
N VAL A 396 6.23 -8.25 -22.60
CA VAL A 396 7.08 -7.11 -22.98
C VAL A 396 7.86 -7.41 -24.27
N ASP A 397 8.36 -8.63 -24.43
CA ASP A 397 9.06 -9.03 -25.66
C ASP A 397 8.17 -9.00 -26.89
N ARG A 398 6.91 -9.45 -26.76
CA ARG A 398 5.93 -9.39 -27.85
C ARG A 398 5.53 -7.97 -28.19
N GLU A 399 5.32 -7.12 -27.19
CA GLU A 399 5.01 -5.70 -27.37
C GLU A 399 6.15 -5.00 -28.13
N ILE A 400 7.39 -5.17 -27.68
CA ILE A 400 8.57 -4.61 -28.35
C ILE A 400 8.66 -5.11 -29.80
N ALA A 401 8.47 -6.41 -30.04
CA ALA A 401 8.51 -6.96 -31.40
C ALA A 401 7.42 -6.36 -32.31
N ALA A 402 6.19 -6.21 -31.80
CA ALA A 402 5.08 -5.62 -32.52
C ALA A 402 5.27 -4.11 -32.77
N GLU A 403 5.79 -3.39 -31.77
CA GLU A 403 6.15 -1.97 -31.88
C GLU A 403 7.23 -1.76 -32.93
N ARG A 404 8.30 -2.55 -32.91
CA ARG A 404 9.39 -2.44 -33.91
C ARG A 404 8.91 -2.70 -35.33
N LYS A 405 7.99 -3.65 -35.50
CA LYS A 405 7.34 -3.89 -36.80
C LYS A 405 6.51 -2.68 -37.24
N ARG A 406 5.71 -2.11 -36.33
CA ARG A 406 4.89 -0.92 -36.61
C ARG A 406 5.74 0.33 -36.87
N GLU A 407 6.82 0.52 -36.12
CA GLU A 407 7.79 1.60 -36.33
C GLU A 407 8.39 1.53 -37.74
N ALA A 408 8.80 0.34 -38.17
CA ALA A 408 9.31 0.12 -39.53
C ALA A 408 8.24 0.39 -40.60
N GLU A 409 6.99 -0.02 -40.37
CA GLU A 409 5.86 0.26 -41.27
C GLU A 409 5.51 1.76 -41.36
N LEU A 410 5.63 2.49 -40.26
CA LEU A 410 5.31 3.92 -40.16
C LEU A 410 6.51 4.85 -40.42
N GLY A 411 7.72 4.30 -40.61
CA GLY A 411 8.95 5.09 -40.77
C GLY A 411 9.36 5.87 -39.52
N LEU A 412 9.03 5.39 -38.33
CA LEU A 412 9.37 6.03 -37.05
C LEU A 412 10.66 5.42 -36.46
N ASP A 413 11.62 6.24 -36.05
CA ASP A 413 12.80 5.78 -35.28
C ASP A 413 12.98 6.63 -34.02
N PHE A 414 12.70 6.02 -32.86
CA PHE A 414 12.86 6.64 -31.54
C PHE A 414 14.20 6.32 -30.87
N ARG A 415 15.12 5.63 -31.56
CA ARG A 415 16.44 5.29 -31.00
C ARG A 415 17.36 6.51 -30.99
N ARG A 416 18.13 6.65 -29.92
CA ARG A 416 19.18 7.67 -29.83
C ARG A 416 20.27 7.37 -30.88
N PRO A 417 20.77 8.38 -31.63
CA PRO A 417 21.94 8.22 -32.49
C PRO A 417 23.12 7.62 -31.71
N GLY A 418 23.68 6.52 -32.20
CA GLY A 418 24.78 5.77 -31.57
C GLY A 418 24.36 4.71 -30.55
N SER A 419 23.06 4.41 -30.39
CA SER A 419 22.61 3.33 -29.51
C SER A 419 23.01 1.95 -30.08
N PRO A 420 23.43 0.97 -29.24
CA PRO A 420 23.67 -0.41 -29.69
C PRO A 420 22.48 -1.02 -30.45
N ALA A 421 21.27 -0.54 -30.19
CA ALA A 421 20.05 -0.96 -30.87
C ALA A 421 19.91 -0.43 -32.32
N GLN A 422 20.75 0.52 -32.77
CA GLN A 422 20.76 1.03 -34.15
C GLN A 422 21.54 0.14 -35.12
N ALA A 423 22.52 -0.63 -34.63
CA ALA A 423 23.45 -1.35 -35.50
C ALA A 423 22.85 -2.57 -36.23
N ALA A 424 21.66 -3.03 -35.85
CA ALA A 424 21.12 -4.31 -36.34
C ALA A 424 20.20 -4.22 -37.57
N GLY A 425 20.07 -3.07 -38.24
CA GLY A 425 19.07 -2.89 -39.31
C GLY A 425 19.49 -2.13 -40.57
N GLY A 426 20.76 -1.76 -40.71
CA GLY A 426 21.24 -1.04 -41.90
C GLY A 426 21.89 -1.99 -42.91
N GLY A 427 21.10 -2.59 -43.79
CA GLY A 427 21.64 -3.13 -45.04
C GLY A 427 22.23 -1.96 -45.83
N VAL A 428 23.55 -1.86 -45.89
CA VAL A 428 24.25 -0.93 -46.76
C VAL A 428 23.93 -1.33 -48.20
N GLY A 429 23.04 -0.57 -48.84
CA GLY A 429 22.80 -0.66 -50.28
C GLY A 429 24.03 -0.17 -51.05
N PRO A 430 24.27 -0.61 -52.30
CA PRO A 430 25.53 -0.36 -52.99
C PRO A 430 25.81 1.08 -53.43
N ASP A 431 24.89 2.04 -53.21
CA ASP A 431 24.96 3.37 -53.84
C ASP A 431 25.84 4.40 -53.10
N ASP A 432 26.30 4.14 -51.87
CA ASP A 432 27.17 5.07 -51.14
C ASP A 432 28.68 4.94 -51.49
N ALA A 433 29.02 4.10 -52.48
CA ALA A 433 30.39 3.86 -52.90
C ALA A 433 30.87 4.79 -54.04
N GLU A 434 29.97 5.50 -54.72
CA GLU A 434 30.32 6.39 -55.84
C GLU A 434 30.62 7.83 -55.39
N ASP A 435 29.98 8.33 -54.33
CA ASP A 435 30.17 9.71 -53.85
C ASP A 435 31.52 9.93 -53.14
N ARG A 436 32.16 8.87 -52.63
CA ARG A 436 33.51 8.98 -51.99
C ARG A 436 34.67 9.00 -52.98
N ARG A 437 34.41 8.86 -54.29
CA ARG A 437 35.45 8.88 -55.33
C ARG A 437 35.57 10.22 -56.04
N GLN A 438 34.58 11.11 -55.95
CA GLN A 438 34.64 12.45 -56.54
C GLN A 438 35.30 13.49 -55.64
N ASP A 439 35.28 13.34 -54.32
CA ASP A 439 35.95 14.26 -53.37
C ASP A 439 37.48 14.06 -53.24
N ARG A 440 38.10 13.17 -54.05
CA ARG A 440 39.57 12.94 -54.05
C ARG A 440 40.30 13.49 -55.28
N GLN A 441 39.58 14.11 -56.21
CA GLN A 441 40.15 14.79 -57.37
C GLN A 441 39.63 16.21 -57.38
N ASP A 442 40.20 17.07 -56.53
CA ASP A 442 40.44 18.50 -56.79
C ASP A 442 40.81 19.19 -55.47
N GLY A 443 42.10 19.52 -55.32
CA GLY A 443 42.60 20.33 -54.21
C GLY A 443 43.94 19.86 -53.63
N ASN A 444 44.97 19.76 -54.46
CA ASN A 444 46.35 19.74 -53.95
C ASN A 444 47.28 20.47 -54.93
N ASP A 445 47.45 21.77 -54.72
CA ASP A 445 48.57 22.55 -55.24
C ASP A 445 49.02 23.54 -54.14
N GLN A 446 50.32 23.45 -53.84
CA GLN A 446 51.21 24.47 -53.25
C GLN A 446 51.11 24.70 -51.72
N ASP A 447 52.11 24.22 -50.96
CA ASP A 447 53.35 24.92 -50.55
C ASP A 447 53.13 25.53 -49.14
N ASP A 448 54.04 25.62 -48.18
CA ASP A 448 55.40 25.17 -47.89
C ASP A 448 55.64 25.60 -46.41
N ASP A 449 56.60 24.96 -45.74
CA ASP A 449 57.34 25.45 -44.57
C ASP A 449 56.70 25.74 -43.18
N GLY A 450 57.40 25.24 -42.14
CA GLY A 450 57.88 26.14 -41.09
C GLY A 450 57.53 25.84 -39.62
N GLU A 451 58.30 24.95 -39.00
CA GLU A 451 58.95 25.04 -37.66
C GLU A 451 58.24 25.64 -36.40
N ASP A 452 58.35 24.82 -35.34
CA ASP A 452 58.87 25.16 -34.00
C ASP A 452 57.99 25.59 -32.79
N ARG A 453 58.34 24.89 -31.69
CA ARG A 453 58.50 25.31 -30.28
C ARG A 453 57.45 24.98 -29.20
N GLU A 454 57.87 23.97 -28.43
CA GLU A 454 58.05 23.87 -26.97
C GLU A 454 56.86 23.92 -25.98
N PRO A 455 56.85 23.01 -24.96
CA PRO A 455 55.90 22.98 -23.85
C PRO A 455 56.48 23.55 -22.54
N ARG A 456 55.62 24.00 -21.60
CA ARG A 456 55.85 24.04 -20.12
C ARG A 456 54.68 24.76 -19.38
N PRO A 457 54.57 24.70 -18.03
CA PRO A 457 54.20 23.54 -17.22
C PRO A 457 53.15 23.89 -16.12
N ALA A 458 52.88 22.93 -15.23
CA ALA A 458 52.01 23.01 -14.05
C ALA A 458 52.55 23.91 -12.92
N GLU A 459 51.63 24.47 -12.12
CA GLU A 459 51.89 24.91 -10.74
C GLU A 459 50.70 24.53 -9.83
N ASP A 460 51.06 23.95 -8.69
CA ASP A 460 50.23 23.67 -7.51
C ASP A 460 49.96 24.95 -6.69
N ALA A 461 48.80 25.00 -6.02
CA ALA A 461 48.62 25.55 -4.68
C ALA A 461 47.35 24.96 -4.03
#